data_AF-A0A9J6RMR9-F1
#
_entry.id   AF-A0A9J6RMR9-F1
#
_cell.length_a   1.000
_cell.length_b   1.000
_cell.length_c   1.000
_cell.angle_alpha   90.00
_cell.angle_beta   90.00
_cell.angle_gamma   90.00
#
_symmetry.space_group_name_H-M   'P 1'
#
loop_
_entity.id
_entity.type
_entity.pdbx_description
1 polymer ?
#
loop_
_entity_poly.entity_id
_entity_poly.type
_entity_poly.pdbx_seq_one_letter_code
_entity_poly.pdbx_strand_id
1 'polypeptide(L)'
;MTARADCHLAIQQQLSAIFSALKQGRDVPPAQRYRCEGYMQAALQLAAITEAELLLLQQQSYREVYGEDAAEPMEVGRLSLKMVKAPVK
;
A
#
# COMPACT_ATOMS: atom_id res chain seq x y z
N MET A 1 -11.80 3.66 21.06
CA MET A 1 -11.62 4.29 19.72
C MET A 1 -10.20 4.10 19.17
N THR A 2 -9.45 3.08 19.58
CA THR A 2 -8.04 2.85 19.18
C THR A 2 -7.89 1.93 17.95
N ALA A 3 -8.75 0.92 17.80
CA ALA A 3 -8.59 -0.14 16.80
C ALA A 3 -8.54 0.33 15.32
N ARG A 4 -9.27 1.39 14.94
CA ARG A 4 -9.27 1.91 13.55
C ARG A 4 -7.95 2.62 13.22
N ALA A 5 -7.47 3.48 14.12
CA ALA A 5 -6.21 4.18 13.94
C ALA A 5 -5.02 3.21 13.90
N ASP A 6 -5.04 2.18 14.76
CA ASP A 6 -4.03 1.13 14.79
C ASP A 6 -4.02 0.33 13.47
N CYS A 7 -5.20 0.03 12.92
CA CYS A 7 -5.35 -0.63 11.62
C CYS A 7 -4.76 0.20 10.47
N HIS A 8 -5.06 1.51 10.44
CA HIS A 8 -4.53 2.42 9.42
C HIS A 8 -3.00 2.47 9.48
N LEU A 9 -2.45 2.65 10.68
CA LEU A 9 -1.00 2.72 10.88
C LEU A 9 -0.30 1.42 10.44
N ALA A 10 -0.86 0.26 10.79
CA ALA A 10 -0.29 -1.04 10.42
C ALA A 10 -0.28 -1.25 8.89
N ILE A 11 -1.34 -0.88 8.19
CA ILE A 11 -1.42 -0.96 6.73
C ILE A 11 -0.42 0.02 6.10
N GLN A 12 -0.37 1.27 6.58
CA GLN A 12 0.55 2.30 6.08
C GLN A 12 2.01 1.83 6.20
N GLN A 13 2.41 1.29 7.35
CA GLN A 13 3.78 0.79 7.55
C GLN A 13 4.16 -0.31 6.54
N GLN A 14 3.24 -1.23 6.24
CA GLN A 14 3.51 -2.27 5.23
C GLN A 14 3.61 -1.70 3.83
N LEU A 15 2.73 -0.78 3.46
CA LEU A 15 2.75 -0.10 2.17
C LEU A 15 4.04 0.72 1.98
N SER A 16 4.42 1.54 2.97
CA SER A 16 5.65 2.32 2.94
C SER A 16 6.89 1.43 2.79
N ALA A 17 6.92 0.28 3.47
CA ALA A 17 8.04 -0.67 3.35
C ALA A 17 8.13 -1.27 1.93
N ILE A 18 7.00 -1.67 1.35
CA ILE A 18 6.92 -2.23 -0.02
C ILE A 18 7.33 -1.16 -1.05
N PHE A 19 6.70 0.01 -1.01
CA PHE A 19 7.01 1.11 -1.94
C PHE A 19 8.45 1.58 -1.81
N SER A 20 8.99 1.68 -0.59
CA SER A 20 10.39 2.07 -0.39
C SER A 20 11.37 1.06 -0.98
N ALA A 21 11.08 -0.24 -0.86
CA ALA A 21 11.89 -1.28 -1.48
C ALA A 21 11.87 -1.15 -3.02
N LEU A 22 10.67 -0.99 -3.59
CA LEU A 22 10.49 -0.84 -5.04
C LEU A 22 11.15 0.43 -5.59
N LYS A 23 11.04 1.58 -4.89
CA LYS A 23 11.70 2.83 -5.26
C LYS A 23 13.22 2.68 -5.32
N GLN A 24 13.79 1.85 -4.45
CA GLN A 24 15.23 1.56 -4.44
C GLN A 24 15.65 0.51 -5.49
N GLY A 25 14.73 0.07 -6.36
CA GLY A 25 14.99 -0.97 -7.35
C GLY A 25 15.15 -2.37 -6.74
N ARG A 26 14.74 -2.57 -5.48
CA ARG A 26 14.75 -3.87 -4.83
C ARG A 26 13.47 -4.62 -5.14
N ASP A 27 13.58 -5.94 -5.33
CA ASP A 27 12.40 -6.78 -5.42
C ASP A 27 11.73 -6.93 -4.05
N VAL A 28 10.41 -7.06 -4.06
CA VAL A 28 9.60 -7.34 -2.88
C VAL A 28 9.18 -8.80 -2.95
N PRO A 29 9.61 -9.65 -2.00
CA PRO A 29 9.26 -11.07 -2.01
C PRO A 29 7.74 -11.30 -2.07
N PRO A 30 7.25 -12.31 -2.81
CA PRO A 30 5.82 -12.61 -2.91
C PRO A 30 5.13 -12.76 -1.54
N ALA A 31 5.80 -13.39 -0.58
CA ALA A 31 5.29 -13.54 0.79
C ALA A 31 4.99 -12.21 1.49
N GLN A 32 5.80 -11.17 1.23
CA GLN A 32 5.58 -9.84 1.81
C GLN A 32 4.39 -9.15 1.14
N ARG A 33 4.24 -9.30 -0.19
CA ARG A 33 3.10 -8.78 -0.95
C ARG A 33 1.79 -9.41 -0.47
N TYR A 34 1.73 -10.75 -0.45
CA TYR A 34 0.55 -11.49 -0.01
C TYR A 34 0.18 -11.23 1.44
N ARG A 35 1.16 -11.03 2.32
CA ARG A 35 0.89 -10.64 3.70
C ARG A 35 0.20 -9.28 3.76
N CYS A 36 0.70 -8.28 3.05
CA CYS A 36 0.10 -6.96 3.01
C CYS A 36 -1.32 -7.01 2.42
N GLU A 37 -1.52 -7.73 1.31
CA GLU A 37 -2.84 -7.95 0.70
C GLU A 37 -3.82 -8.64 1.66
N GLY A 38 -3.38 -9.70 2.35
CA GLY A 38 -4.20 -10.39 3.35
C GLY A 38 -4.60 -9.49 4.52
N TYR A 39 -3.70 -8.63 5.00
CA TYR A 39 -4.03 -7.65 6.05
C TYR A 39 -5.07 -6.64 5.58
N MET A 40 -4.93 -6.11 4.36
CA MET A 40 -5.90 -5.18 3.79
C MET A 40 -7.27 -5.83 3.62
N GLN A 41 -7.33 -7.07 3.11
CA GLN A 41 -8.57 -7.82 2.96
C GLN A 41 -9.24 -8.11 4.31
N ALA A 42 -8.46 -8.54 5.31
CA ALA A 42 -8.99 -8.78 6.66
C ALA A 42 -9.55 -7.50 7.28
N ALA A 43 -8.86 -6.37 7.12
CA ALA A 43 -9.31 -5.08 7.63
C ALA A 43 -10.65 -4.63 7.00
N LEU A 44 -10.82 -4.85 5.69
CA LEU A 44 -12.09 -4.61 5.00
C LEU A 44 -13.20 -5.53 5.50
N GLN A 45 -12.92 -6.84 5.62
CA GLN A 45 -13.90 -7.84 6.07
C GLN A 45 -14.38 -7.59 7.50
N LEU A 46 -13.51 -7.09 8.37
CA LEU A 46 -13.83 -6.75 9.75
C LEU A 46 -14.45 -5.35 9.90
N ALA A 47 -14.69 -4.63 8.80
CA ALA A 47 -15.12 -3.23 8.79
C ALA A 47 -14.23 -2.29 9.63
N ALA A 48 -12.96 -2.68 9.82
CA ALA A 48 -11.96 -1.87 10.54
C ALA A 48 -11.55 -0.67 9.69
N ILE A 49 -11.57 -0.81 8.36
CA ILE A 49 -11.33 0.23 7.37
C ILE A 49 -12.37 0.12 6.26
N THR A 50 -12.73 1.24 5.63
CA THR A 50 -13.55 1.24 4.41
C THR A 50 -12.68 1.16 3.16
N GLU A 51 -13.29 0.79 2.04
CA GLU A 51 -12.64 0.77 0.72
C GLU A 51 -12.06 2.14 0.33
N ALA A 52 -12.82 3.22 0.55
CA ALA A 52 -12.37 4.58 0.26
C ALA A 52 -11.16 5.00 1.12
N GLU A 53 -11.17 4.65 2.40
CA GLU A 53 -10.04 4.92 3.29
C GLU A 53 -8.80 4.12 2.89
N LEU A 54 -8.98 2.86 2.49
CA LEU A 54 -7.87 2.02 2.05
C LEU A 54 -7.22 2.60 0.78
N LEU A 55 -8.00 3.06 -0.19
CA LEU A 55 -7.48 3.73 -1.38
C LEU A 55 -6.72 5.00 -1.05
N LEU A 56 -7.26 5.83 -0.17
CA LEU A 56 -6.59 7.05 0.29
C LEU A 56 -5.25 6.70 0.96
N LEU A 57 -5.23 5.67 1.80
CA LEU A 57 -4.03 5.21 2.48
C LEU A 57 -2.97 4.70 1.51
N GLN A 58 -3.38 3.95 0.49
CA GLN A 58 -2.49 3.47 -0.59
C GLN A 58 -1.91 4.64 -1.39
N GLN A 59 -2.75 5.58 -1.82
CA GLN A 59 -2.31 6.77 -2.57
C GLN A 59 -1.39 7.64 -1.74
N GLN A 60 -1.70 7.86 -0.46
CA GLN A 60 -0.88 8.64 0.44
C GLN A 60 0.48 7.98 0.66
N SER A 61 0.51 6.68 1.00
CA SER A 61 1.76 5.94 1.19
C SER A 61 2.63 5.94 -0.07
N TYR A 62 2.00 5.90 -1.24
CA TYR A 62 2.69 5.99 -2.51
C TYR A 62 3.28 7.38 -2.75
N ARG A 63 2.49 8.45 -2.57
CA ARG A 63 2.96 9.84 -2.73
C ARG A 63 4.07 10.19 -1.74
N GLU A 64 3.98 9.72 -0.49
CA GLU A 64 5.03 9.88 0.52
C GLU A 64 6.37 9.29 0.06
N VAL A 65 6.33 8.18 -0.67
CA VAL A 65 7.54 7.51 -1.17
C VAL A 65 8.00 8.09 -2.52
N TYR A 66 7.11 8.30 -3.48
CA TYR A 66 7.46 8.63 -4.88
C TYR A 66 7.34 10.12 -5.24
N GLY A 67 6.65 10.94 -4.44
CA GLY A 67 6.33 12.34 -4.73
C GLY A 67 4.90 12.53 -5.25
N GLU A 68 4.40 13.77 -5.26
CA GLU A 68 3.01 14.12 -5.60
C GLU A 68 2.63 13.82 -7.06
N ASP A 69 3.60 13.93 -7.99
CA ASP A 69 3.36 13.78 -9.44
C ASP A 69 3.29 12.33 -9.92
N ALA A 70 3.54 11.35 -9.05
CA ALA A 70 3.68 9.95 -9.44
C ALA A 70 2.36 9.15 -9.38
N ALA A 71 1.23 9.78 -9.02
CA ALA A 71 -0.01 9.07 -8.71
C ALA A 71 -0.65 8.40 -9.95
N GLU A 72 -0.44 7.10 -10.10
CA GLU A 72 -1.19 6.26 -11.03
C GLU A 72 -2.47 5.67 -10.36
N PRO A 73 -3.51 5.27 -11.14
CA PRO A 73 -4.77 4.76 -10.58
C PRO A 73 -4.60 3.43 -9.84
N MET A 74 -4.88 3.41 -8.53
CA MET A 74 -4.77 2.23 -7.67
C MET A 74 -6.08 1.43 -7.59
N GLU A 75 -5.97 0.09 -7.58
CA GLU A 75 -7.10 -0.82 -7.37
C GLU A 75 -7.18 -1.27 -5.89
N VAL A 76 -8.40 -1.38 -5.38
CA VAL A 76 -8.69 -1.71 -3.98
C VAL A 76 -8.27 -3.14 -3.66
N GLY A 77 -7.62 -3.32 -2.50
CA GLY A 77 -7.37 -4.65 -1.93
C GLY A 77 -6.38 -5.51 -2.73
N ARG A 78 -5.70 -4.92 -3.72
CA ARG A 78 -4.64 -5.54 -4.51
C ARG A 78 -3.44 -4.60 -4.60
N LEU A 79 -2.24 -5.14 -4.43
CA LEU A 79 -1.04 -4.42 -4.80
C LEU A 79 -0.81 -4.64 -6.30
N SER A 80 -1.38 -3.78 -7.14
CA SER A 80 -1.10 -3.81 -8.58
C SER A 80 0.32 -3.28 -8.85
N LEU A 81 1.32 -4.13 -8.66
CA LEU A 81 2.74 -3.76 -8.80
C LEU A 81 3.22 -3.70 -10.26
N LYS A 82 2.34 -3.96 -11.24
CA LYS A 82 2.60 -3.74 -12.68
C LYS A 82 2.82 -2.25 -13.03
N MET A 83 2.54 -1.36 -12.08
CA MET A 83 2.56 0.10 -12.22
C MET A 83 3.90 0.72 -11.81
N VAL A 84 4.89 -0.07 -11.38
CA VAL A 84 6.25 0.42 -11.15
C VAL A 84 7.13 0.01 -12.33
N LYS A 85 7.00 0.73 -13.45
CA LYS A 85 8.15 0.87 -14.35
C LYS A 85 9.16 1.73 -13.59
N ALA A 86 10.21 1.10 -13.07
CA ALA A 86 11.37 1.83 -12.58
C ALA A 86 11.74 2.90 -13.64
N PRO A 87 11.97 4.17 -13.27
CA PRO A 87 12.49 5.13 -14.23
C PRO A 87 13.83 4.58 -14.71
N VAL A 88 13.86 4.15 -15.97
CA VAL A 88 15.09 3.78 -16.66
C VAL A 88 15.90 5.07 -16.73
N LYS A 89 16.98 5.14 -15.94
CA LYS A 89 18.05 6.11 -16.16
C LYS A 89 18.94 5.63 -17.29
#